data_AF-A0A1V6KB43-F1
#
_entry.id   AF-A0A1V6KB43-F1
#
_cell.length_a   1.000
_cell.length_b   1.000
_cell.length_c   1.000
_cell.angle_alpha   90.00
_cell.angle_beta   90.00
_cell.angle_gamma   90.00
#
_symmetry.space_group_name_H-M   'P 1'
#
loop_
_entity.id
_entity.type
_entity.pdbx_description
1 polymer ?
#
loop_
_entity_poly.entity_id
_entity_poly.type
_entity_poly.pdbx_seq_one_letter_code
_entity_poly.pdbx_strand_id
1 'polypeptide(L)'
;MRTMDPRFRSRLIATIVLLIVVCSAFSVSPVAGFRLENRDGSGTDATLAEALVLQQSTRIREEFIKDITVYIDSRNRVFAQQGTYGNTSGLYVPAEDAIYIRSDRHPAQADEAFARQVGYRVYHTMRFSESTVFPALDAGSGPCMARLSIPPGEEREAALFAEAFMLYHASPALLKEDAPATYAYMDLLVKSGGDCAAVDGLYTHGRPA
;
A
#
# COMPACT_ATOMS: atom_id res chain seq x y z
N MET A 1 -4.66 -33.91 -18.59
CA MET A 1 -4.89 -32.60 -17.94
C MET A 1 -5.37 -32.90 -16.51
N ARG A 2 -4.45 -32.92 -15.52
CA ARG A 2 -4.77 -33.29 -14.14
C ARG A 2 -5.39 -32.09 -13.43
N THR A 3 -6.68 -32.15 -13.15
CA THR A 3 -7.38 -31.21 -12.27
C THR A 3 -6.82 -31.34 -10.85
N MET A 4 -6.40 -30.23 -10.29
CA MET A 4 -5.83 -30.10 -8.95
C MET A 4 -6.88 -30.41 -7.88
N ASP A 5 -6.55 -31.30 -6.94
CA ASP A 5 -7.47 -31.84 -5.92
C ASP A 5 -7.96 -30.71 -4.96
N PRO A 6 -9.28 -30.49 -4.80
CA PRO A 6 -9.85 -29.47 -3.92
C PRO A 6 -9.38 -29.60 -2.46
N ARG A 7 -9.01 -30.80 -2.02
CA ARG A 7 -8.51 -31.06 -0.66
C ARG A 7 -7.14 -30.43 -0.40
N PHE A 8 -6.34 -30.21 -1.45
CA PHE A 8 -5.03 -29.53 -1.34
C PHE A 8 -5.17 -28.03 -1.05
N ARG A 9 -6.17 -27.36 -1.66
CA ARG A 9 -6.42 -25.93 -1.42
C ARG A 9 -6.90 -25.66 0.00
N SER A 10 -7.80 -26.50 0.51
CA SER A 10 -8.29 -26.40 1.89
C SER A 10 -7.19 -26.65 2.92
N ARG A 11 -6.29 -27.61 2.67
CA ARG A 11 -5.14 -27.88 3.55
C ARG A 11 -4.09 -26.77 3.53
N LEU A 12 -3.83 -26.17 2.36
CA LEU A 12 -2.90 -25.04 2.24
C LEU A 12 -3.42 -23.82 3.01
N ILE A 13 -4.71 -23.48 2.85
CA ILE A 13 -5.34 -22.37 3.58
C ILE A 13 -5.31 -22.64 5.09
N ALA A 14 -5.66 -23.86 5.52
CA ALA A 14 -5.61 -24.23 6.94
C ALA A 14 -4.19 -24.15 7.51
N THR A 15 -3.17 -24.51 6.73
CA THR A 15 -1.76 -24.46 7.16
C THR A 15 -1.26 -23.01 7.26
N ILE A 16 -1.66 -22.15 6.32
CA ILE A 16 -1.37 -20.71 6.35
C ILE A 16 -2.03 -20.06 7.58
N VAL A 17 -3.31 -20.37 7.84
CA VAL A 17 -4.01 -19.89 9.04
C VAL A 17 -3.33 -20.38 10.31
N LEU A 18 -2.88 -21.64 10.37
CA LEU A 18 -2.20 -22.19 11.55
C LEU A 18 -0.83 -21.52 11.79
N LEU A 19 -0.09 -21.21 10.73
CA LEU A 19 1.15 -20.42 10.80
C LEU A 19 0.88 -18.99 11.30
N ILE A 20 -0.21 -18.36 10.85
CA ILE A 20 -0.63 -17.03 11.28
C ILE A 20 -1.05 -17.01 12.76
N VAL A 21 -1.73 -18.06 13.24
CA VAL A 21 -2.12 -18.21 14.66
C VAL A 21 -0.89 -18.35 15.57
N VAL A 22 0.18 -19.01 15.10
CA VAL A 22 1.44 -19.11 15.84
C VAL A 22 2.20 -17.77 15.82
N CYS A 23 2.09 -16.97 14.74
CA CYS A 23 2.69 -15.64 14.66
C CYS A 23 1.94 -14.56 15.47
N SER A 24 0.62 -14.69 15.68
CA SER A 24 -0.18 -13.69 16.41
C SER A 24 0.14 -13.65 17.92
N ALA A 25 0.73 -14.72 18.48
CA ALA A 25 1.26 -14.73 19.84
C ALA A 25 2.55 -13.88 20.00
N PHE A 26 3.20 -13.51 18.89
CA PHE A 26 4.34 -12.60 18.83
C PHE A 26 3.97 -11.34 18.04
N SER A 27 2.91 -10.64 18.46
CA SER A 27 2.52 -9.33 17.89
C SER A 27 3.45 -8.21 18.35
N VAL A 28 4.73 -8.31 17.97
CA VAL A 28 5.66 -7.19 17.97
C VAL A 28 6.12 -7.08 16.53
N SER A 29 5.59 -6.09 15.80
CA SER A 29 6.12 -5.78 14.47
C SER A 29 7.62 -5.55 14.57
N PRO A 30 8.45 -6.11 13.67
CA PRO A 30 9.89 -5.91 13.69
C PRO A 30 10.31 -4.47 13.32
N VAL A 31 9.35 -3.64 12.91
CA VAL A 31 9.52 -2.24 12.51
C VAL A 31 9.26 -1.33 13.70
N ALA A 32 10.19 -0.42 14.00
CA ALA A 32 10.04 0.49 15.13
C ALA A 32 8.76 1.34 14.98
N GLY A 33 7.88 1.21 15.97
CA GLY A 33 6.68 2.05 16.08
C GLY A 33 5.51 1.67 15.16
N PHE A 34 5.67 0.72 14.22
CA PHE A 34 4.53 0.21 13.45
C PHE A 34 3.57 -0.56 14.36
N ARG A 35 2.29 -0.19 14.33
CA ARG A 35 1.23 -0.85 15.10
C ARG A 35 0.12 -1.31 14.17
N LEU A 36 -0.37 -2.52 14.40
CA LEU A 36 -1.58 -3.03 13.75
C LEU A 36 -2.60 -3.41 14.83
N GLU A 37 -3.80 -2.86 14.73
CA GLU A 37 -4.90 -3.13 15.63
C GLU A 37 -6.12 -3.64 14.84
N ASN A 38 -6.51 -4.88 15.11
CA ASN A 38 -7.73 -5.45 14.55
C ASN A 38 -8.94 -5.12 15.46
N ARG A 39 -9.83 -4.25 14.98
CA ARG A 39 -11.06 -3.80 15.66
C ARG A 39 -12.33 -4.42 15.09
N ASP A 40 -12.24 -5.07 13.94
CA ASP A 40 -13.34 -5.83 13.33
C ASP A 40 -13.53 -7.22 13.97
N GLY A 41 -12.54 -7.70 14.73
CA GLY A 41 -12.61 -8.93 15.52
C GLY A 41 -12.05 -10.16 14.78
N SER A 42 -12.41 -11.36 15.25
CA SER A 42 -11.82 -12.62 14.80
C SER A 42 -12.54 -13.27 13.60
N GLY A 43 -13.25 -12.49 12.78
CA GLY A 43 -13.90 -12.99 11.57
C GLY A 43 -12.88 -13.38 10.50
N THR A 44 -13.28 -14.26 9.57
CA THR A 44 -12.40 -14.73 8.47
C THR A 44 -11.85 -13.56 7.65
N ASP A 45 -12.70 -12.59 7.30
CA ASP A 45 -12.31 -11.44 6.48
C ASP A 45 -11.36 -10.50 7.23
N ALA A 46 -11.62 -10.25 8.52
CA ALA A 46 -10.75 -9.44 9.37
C ALA A 46 -9.38 -10.09 9.59
N THR A 47 -9.36 -11.40 9.84
CA THR A 47 -8.12 -12.19 9.98
C THR A 47 -7.31 -12.21 8.69
N LEU A 48 -7.98 -12.33 7.54
CA LEU A 48 -7.33 -12.28 6.23
C LEU A 48 -6.71 -10.91 5.98
N ALA A 49 -7.46 -9.83 6.21
CA ALA A 49 -6.98 -8.47 6.03
C ALA A 49 -5.78 -8.19 6.95
N GLU A 50 -5.87 -8.55 8.23
CA GLU A 50 -4.78 -8.44 9.20
C GLU A 50 -3.52 -9.17 8.74
N ALA A 51 -3.65 -10.42 8.30
CA ALA A 51 -2.52 -11.22 7.83
C ALA A 51 -1.85 -10.62 6.58
N LEU A 52 -2.63 -10.13 5.62
CA LEU A 52 -2.12 -9.51 4.40
C LEU A 52 -1.42 -8.18 4.69
N VAL A 53 -1.96 -7.36 5.60
CA VAL A 53 -1.31 -6.13 6.05
C VAL A 53 0.02 -6.43 6.75
N LEU A 54 0.05 -7.41 7.67
CA LEU A 54 1.29 -7.83 8.33
C LEU A 54 2.31 -8.33 7.31
N GLN A 55 1.92 -9.20 6.39
CA GLN A 55 2.82 -9.71 5.35
C GLN A 55 3.39 -8.57 4.52
N GLN A 56 2.53 -7.65 4.07
CA GLN A 56 2.96 -6.54 3.23
C GLN A 56 3.86 -5.54 3.97
N SER A 57 3.64 -5.33 5.27
CA SER A 57 4.50 -4.49 6.12
C SER A 57 5.96 -4.96 6.13
N THR A 58 6.22 -6.26 5.99
CA THR A 58 7.58 -6.81 5.92
C THR A 58 8.30 -6.53 4.59
N ARG A 59 7.55 -6.10 3.56
CA ARG A 59 8.06 -5.81 2.21
C ARG A 59 8.26 -4.32 1.96
N ILE A 60 7.69 -3.47 2.81
CA ILE A 60 7.83 -2.02 2.74
C ILE A 60 8.96 -1.63 3.70
N ARG A 61 9.84 -0.74 3.26
CA ARG A 61 10.95 -0.29 4.11
C ARG A 61 10.45 0.45 5.33
N GLU A 62 11.16 0.26 6.43
CA GLU A 62 10.81 0.81 7.74
C GLU A 62 10.57 2.32 7.70
N GLU A 63 11.38 3.11 6.99
CA GLU A 63 11.19 4.56 6.96
C GLU A 63 9.82 5.02 6.45
N PHE A 64 9.14 4.23 5.61
CA PHE A 64 7.82 4.57 5.05
C PHE A 64 6.67 4.23 5.99
N ILE A 65 6.87 3.29 6.91
CA ILE A 65 5.86 2.77 7.84
C ILE A 65 6.21 2.99 9.31
N LYS A 66 7.29 3.71 9.57
CA LYS A 66 7.74 4.05 10.91
C LYS A 66 6.68 4.85 11.65
N ASP A 67 6.44 4.47 12.90
CA ASP A 67 5.52 5.11 13.85
C ASP A 67 4.04 5.17 13.41
N ILE A 68 3.69 4.52 12.29
CA ILE A 68 2.31 4.52 11.79
C ILE A 68 1.44 3.52 12.57
N THR A 69 0.18 3.88 12.79
CA THR A 69 -0.82 2.93 13.29
C THR A 69 -1.79 2.55 12.19
N VAL A 70 -1.99 1.25 12.03
CA VAL A 70 -2.93 0.66 11.08
C VAL A 70 -4.08 0.03 11.85
N TYR A 71 -5.31 0.33 11.45
CA TYR A 71 -6.54 -0.20 12.03
C TYR A 71 -7.26 -1.06 11.00
N ILE A 72 -7.58 -2.30 11.33
CA ILE A 72 -8.64 -3.06 10.63
C ILE A 72 -9.96 -2.69 11.30
N ASP A 73 -10.69 -1.72 10.76
CA ASP A 73 -11.86 -1.10 11.39
C ASP A 73 -12.88 -0.65 10.33
N SER A 74 -13.64 -1.61 9.80
CA SER A 74 -14.60 -1.40 8.72
C SER A 74 -15.74 -0.46 9.06
N ARG A 75 -16.05 -0.31 10.36
CA ARG A 75 -17.15 0.51 10.87
C ARG A 75 -16.70 1.90 11.31
N ASN A 76 -15.45 2.27 11.09
CA ASN A 76 -14.94 3.56 11.50
C ASN A 76 -15.65 4.71 10.77
N ARG A 77 -15.97 5.78 11.52
CA ARG A 77 -16.64 6.98 11.00
C ARG A 77 -15.83 7.73 9.94
N VAL A 78 -14.50 7.56 9.89
CA VAL A 78 -13.65 8.24 8.89
C VAL A 78 -14.07 7.93 7.46
N PHE A 79 -14.57 6.71 7.21
CA PHE A 79 -15.10 6.31 5.90
C PHE A 79 -16.41 7.00 5.51
N ALA A 80 -17.20 7.46 6.49
CA ALA A 80 -18.41 8.24 6.23
C ALA A 80 -18.12 9.74 6.07
N GLN A 81 -17.11 10.25 6.77
CA GLN A 81 -16.79 11.68 6.84
C GLN A 81 -16.08 12.22 5.60
N GLN A 82 -15.30 11.41 4.90
CA GLN A 82 -14.57 11.84 3.70
C GLN A 82 -15.41 11.85 2.40
N GLY A 83 -16.73 11.65 2.47
CA GLY A 83 -17.57 11.56 1.27
C GLY A 83 -17.28 10.34 0.40
N THR A 84 -16.34 9.48 0.81
CA THR A 84 -16.00 8.17 0.23
C THR A 84 -17.03 7.12 0.64
N TYR A 85 -18.31 7.43 0.48
CA TYR A 85 -19.37 6.43 0.60
C TYR A 85 -19.21 5.38 -0.51
N GLY A 86 -18.57 4.26 -0.17
CA GLY A 86 -19.00 2.96 -0.66
C GLY A 86 -17.97 2.04 -1.31
N ASN A 87 -16.75 2.51 -1.65
CA ASN A 87 -15.85 1.69 -2.47
C ASN A 87 -14.35 1.70 -2.13
N THR A 88 -13.90 2.49 -1.15
CA THR A 88 -12.48 2.46 -0.75
C THR A 88 -12.23 1.34 0.26
N SER A 89 -11.24 0.48 -0.01
CA SER A 89 -10.82 -0.59 0.91
C SER A 89 -9.86 -0.11 2.01
N GLY A 90 -9.36 1.12 1.90
CA GLY A 90 -8.52 1.73 2.92
C GLY A 90 -8.47 3.25 2.81
N LEU A 91 -8.02 3.91 3.88
CA LEU A 91 -7.91 5.35 3.98
C LEU A 91 -6.77 5.76 4.93
N TYR A 92 -5.85 6.60 4.45
CA TYR A 92 -4.89 7.31 5.27
C TYR A 92 -5.51 8.59 5.84
N VAL A 93 -5.33 8.84 7.13
CA VAL A 93 -5.83 10.02 7.85
C VAL A 93 -4.64 10.84 8.34
N PRO A 94 -4.25 11.93 7.64
CA PRO A 94 -3.05 12.71 7.98
C PRO A 94 -3.06 13.29 9.39
N ALA A 95 -4.22 13.70 9.90
CA ALA A 95 -4.35 14.29 11.23
C ALA A 95 -4.00 13.31 12.37
N GLU A 96 -4.09 12.01 12.11
CA GLU A 96 -3.81 10.94 13.09
C GLU A 96 -2.51 10.18 12.76
N ASP A 97 -1.90 10.46 11.59
CA ASP A 97 -0.90 9.61 10.97
C ASP A 97 -1.26 8.11 11.02
N ALA A 98 -2.50 7.80 10.64
CA ALA A 98 -3.08 6.47 10.76
C ALA A 98 -3.68 5.97 9.44
N ILE A 99 -3.64 4.65 9.23
CA ILE A 99 -4.29 3.98 8.10
C ILE A 99 -5.45 3.14 8.62
N TYR A 100 -6.62 3.31 8.03
CA TYR A 100 -7.79 2.48 8.27
C TYR A 100 -8.00 1.56 7.08
N ILE A 101 -8.18 0.26 7.33
CA ILE A 101 -8.45 -0.77 6.31
C ILE A 101 -9.81 -1.40 6.61
N ARG A 102 -10.59 -1.61 5.55
CA ARG A 102 -11.89 -2.24 5.59
C ARG A 102 -11.79 -3.72 5.26
N SER A 103 -11.92 -4.57 6.26
CA SER A 103 -12.04 -6.01 6.03
C SER A 103 -13.35 -6.40 5.34
N ASP A 104 -14.41 -5.60 5.47
CA ASP A 104 -15.70 -5.84 4.81
C ASP A 104 -15.71 -5.49 3.31
N ARG A 105 -14.59 -5.01 2.76
CA ARG A 105 -14.44 -4.60 1.35
C ARG A 105 -13.16 -5.14 0.72
N HIS A 106 -13.32 -6.19 -0.08
CA HIS A 106 -12.22 -6.85 -0.79
C HIS A 106 -11.05 -7.21 0.15
N PRO A 107 -11.29 -8.00 1.23
CA PRO A 107 -10.24 -8.33 2.21
C PRO A 107 -9.03 -9.03 1.58
N ALA A 108 -9.21 -9.72 0.45
CA ALA A 108 -8.13 -10.34 -0.32
C ALA A 108 -7.19 -9.35 -1.04
N GLN A 109 -7.51 -8.05 -1.00
CA GLN A 109 -6.70 -6.95 -1.55
C GLN A 109 -6.24 -5.98 -0.44
N ALA A 110 -6.28 -6.41 0.83
CA ALA A 110 -5.91 -5.57 1.96
C ALA A 110 -4.42 -5.17 1.94
N ASP A 111 -3.56 -5.98 1.35
CA ASP A 111 -2.15 -5.67 1.08
C ASP A 111 -1.99 -4.53 0.08
N GLU A 112 -2.71 -4.56 -1.05
CA GLU A 112 -2.73 -3.48 -2.03
C GLU A 112 -3.31 -2.19 -1.43
N ALA A 113 -4.42 -2.30 -0.69
CA ALA A 113 -5.03 -1.17 0.00
C ALA A 113 -4.04 -0.54 0.98
N PHE A 114 -3.36 -1.34 1.79
CA PHE A 114 -2.33 -0.87 2.72
C PHE A 114 -1.16 -0.20 2.01
N ALA A 115 -0.57 -0.85 0.99
CA ALA A 115 0.55 -0.28 0.24
C ALA A 115 0.17 1.06 -0.41
N ARG A 116 -1.04 1.18 -0.97
CA ARG A 116 -1.55 2.43 -1.52
C ARG A 116 -1.64 3.53 -0.45
N GLN A 117 -2.18 3.22 0.73
CA GLN A 117 -2.30 4.20 1.81
C GLN A 117 -0.94 4.61 2.39
N VAL A 118 0.05 3.71 2.42
CA VAL A 118 1.44 4.07 2.73
C VAL A 118 1.98 5.02 1.66
N GLY A 119 1.68 4.79 0.39
CA GLY A 119 2.04 5.70 -0.71
C GLY A 119 1.51 7.13 -0.51
N TYR A 120 0.24 7.29 -0.10
CA TYR A 120 -0.31 8.60 0.26
C TYR A 120 0.45 9.25 1.41
N ARG A 121 0.73 8.50 2.48
CA ARG A 121 1.52 9.00 3.61
C ARG A 121 2.89 9.46 3.15
N VAL A 122 3.62 8.66 2.37
CA VAL A 122 4.95 8.99 1.85
C VAL A 122 4.90 10.25 1.02
N TYR A 123 3.90 10.38 0.14
CA TYR A 123 3.74 11.57 -0.69
C TYR A 123 3.70 12.86 0.14
N HIS A 124 2.89 12.88 1.20
CA HIS A 124 2.74 14.06 2.06
C HIS A 124 3.89 14.26 3.05
N THR A 125 4.37 13.19 3.68
CA THR A 125 5.39 13.29 4.74
C THR A 125 6.80 13.44 4.21
N MET A 126 7.09 12.96 3.00
CA MET A 126 8.39 13.08 2.33
C MET A 126 8.43 14.17 1.26
N ARG A 127 7.42 15.05 1.27
CA ARG A 127 7.34 16.29 0.47
C ARG A 127 7.33 16.06 -1.04
N PHE A 128 6.78 14.95 -1.52
CA PHE A 128 6.67 14.70 -2.98
C PHE A 128 5.68 15.63 -3.68
N SER A 129 4.83 16.35 -2.95
CA SER A 129 4.06 17.47 -3.48
C SER A 129 4.93 18.63 -3.99
N GLU A 130 6.23 18.64 -3.69
CA GLU A 130 7.19 19.63 -4.18
C GLU A 130 8.00 19.11 -5.38
N SER A 131 7.79 17.85 -5.80
CA SER A 131 8.53 17.26 -6.91
C SER A 131 8.13 17.92 -8.23
N THR A 132 9.13 18.35 -9.00
CA THR A 132 8.92 18.72 -10.41
C THR A 132 9.19 17.55 -11.36
N VAL A 133 9.83 16.49 -10.86
CA VAL A 133 10.22 15.33 -11.66
C VAL A 133 9.07 14.34 -11.79
N PHE A 134 8.45 13.95 -10.67
CA PHE A 134 7.41 12.93 -10.66
C PHE A 134 6.20 13.29 -11.55
N PRO A 135 5.61 14.51 -11.46
CA PRO A 135 4.48 14.86 -12.32
C PRO A 135 4.83 14.85 -13.82
N ALA A 136 6.08 15.16 -14.17
CA ALA A 136 6.54 15.13 -15.56
C ALA A 136 6.64 13.70 -16.14
N LEU A 137 6.67 12.67 -15.28
CA LEU A 137 6.61 11.27 -15.70
C LEU A 137 5.21 10.88 -16.19
N ASP A 138 4.15 11.59 -15.74
CA ASP A 138 2.76 11.26 -16.11
C ASP A 138 2.50 11.40 -17.61
N ALA A 139 3.24 12.28 -18.29
CA ALA A 139 3.15 12.46 -19.74
C ALA A 139 3.56 11.21 -20.55
N GLY A 140 4.19 10.21 -19.91
CA GLY A 140 4.56 8.92 -20.50
C GLY A 140 3.90 7.69 -19.84
N SER A 141 2.89 7.89 -19.00
CA SER A 141 2.20 6.84 -18.25
C SER A 141 1.42 5.86 -19.14
N GLY A 142 1.71 4.56 -19.04
CA GLY A 142 0.96 3.50 -19.71
C GLY A 142 -0.43 3.19 -19.10
N PRO A 143 -1.13 2.18 -19.65
CA PRO A 143 -2.54 1.91 -19.35
C PRO A 143 -2.87 1.64 -17.88
N CYS A 144 -1.97 1.03 -17.10
CA CYS A 144 -2.20 0.79 -15.67
C CYS A 144 -2.37 2.07 -14.86
N MET A 145 -1.64 3.14 -15.20
CA MET A 145 -1.72 4.44 -14.52
C MET A 145 -2.90 5.28 -15.06
N ALA A 146 -3.26 5.11 -16.33
CA ALA A 146 -4.36 5.86 -16.97
C ALA A 146 -5.76 5.48 -16.47
N ARG A 147 -5.92 4.31 -15.81
CA ARG A 147 -7.22 3.80 -15.33
C ARG A 147 -7.57 4.23 -13.91
N LEU A 148 -6.78 5.12 -13.31
CA LEU A 148 -7.01 5.59 -11.95
C LEU A 148 -8.30 6.40 -11.84
N SER A 149 -9.25 5.87 -11.08
CA SER A 149 -10.39 6.64 -10.61
C SER A 149 -9.97 7.41 -9.35
N ILE A 150 -9.63 8.69 -9.52
CA ILE A 150 -9.23 9.56 -8.41
C ILE A 150 -10.46 9.81 -7.53
N PRO A 151 -10.43 9.47 -6.23
CA PRO A 151 -11.50 9.79 -5.31
C PRO A 151 -11.80 11.30 -5.27
N PRO A 152 -13.07 11.71 -5.10
CA PRO A 152 -13.40 13.13 -4.95
C PRO A 152 -12.69 13.73 -3.73
N GLY A 153 -12.00 14.85 -3.94
CA GLY A 153 -11.30 15.58 -2.86
C GLY A 153 -9.82 15.20 -2.67
N GLU A 154 -9.29 14.23 -3.41
CA GLU A 154 -7.86 13.92 -3.41
C GLU A 154 -7.09 14.65 -4.51
N GLU A 155 -5.85 15.04 -4.20
CA GLU A 155 -4.92 15.56 -5.18
C GLU A 155 -4.58 14.46 -6.19
N ARG A 156 -4.81 14.74 -7.48
CA ARG A 156 -4.52 13.79 -8.58
C ARG A 156 -3.10 13.24 -8.50
N GLU A 157 -2.12 14.09 -8.20
CA GLU A 157 -0.71 13.72 -8.12
C GLU A 157 -0.44 12.77 -6.94
N ALA A 158 -1.06 13.03 -5.78
CA ALA A 158 -0.98 12.14 -4.62
C ALA A 158 -1.56 10.75 -4.96
N ALA A 159 -2.70 10.71 -5.65
CA ALA A 159 -3.33 9.46 -6.06
C ALA A 159 -2.48 8.67 -7.07
N LEU A 160 -1.89 9.36 -8.05
CA LEU A 160 -0.95 8.76 -9.01
C LEU A 160 0.28 8.22 -8.30
N PHE A 161 0.85 8.98 -7.37
CA PHE A 161 1.99 8.54 -6.57
C PHE A 161 1.66 7.30 -5.74
N ALA A 162 0.53 7.32 -5.03
CA ALA A 162 0.08 6.23 -4.19
C ALA A 162 -0.19 4.95 -4.99
N GLU A 163 -0.76 5.05 -6.19
CA GLU A 163 -0.96 3.90 -7.07
C GLU A 163 0.37 3.34 -7.59
N ALA A 164 1.28 4.20 -8.04
CA ALA A 164 2.60 3.77 -8.48
C ALA A 164 3.37 3.07 -7.35
N PHE A 165 3.30 3.59 -6.13
CA PHE A 165 3.88 2.97 -4.95
C PHE A 165 3.26 1.61 -4.65
N MET A 166 1.92 1.51 -4.69
CA MET A 166 1.21 0.24 -4.54
C MET A 166 1.65 -0.78 -5.60
N LEU A 167 1.64 -0.39 -6.88
CA LEU A 167 2.02 -1.26 -7.99
C LEU A 167 3.47 -1.70 -7.89
N TYR A 168 4.39 -0.84 -7.43
CA TYR A 168 5.78 -1.23 -7.18
C TYR A 168 5.88 -2.39 -6.17
N HIS A 169 5.09 -2.37 -5.10
CA HIS A 169 5.13 -3.42 -4.09
C HIS A 169 4.25 -4.64 -4.41
N ALA A 170 3.11 -4.47 -5.08
CA ALA A 170 2.17 -5.55 -5.39
C ALA A 170 2.46 -6.21 -6.75
N SER A 171 2.67 -5.42 -7.80
CA SER A 171 2.81 -5.87 -9.19
C SER A 171 3.94 -5.14 -9.94
N PRO A 172 5.22 -5.23 -9.48
CA PRO A 172 6.32 -4.44 -10.04
C PRO A 172 6.56 -4.70 -11.52
N ALA A 173 6.29 -5.92 -11.99
CA ALA A 173 6.43 -6.27 -13.40
C ALA A 173 5.47 -5.47 -14.30
N LEU A 174 4.22 -5.30 -13.86
CA LEU A 174 3.21 -4.51 -14.57
C LEU A 174 3.63 -3.03 -14.65
N LEU A 175 4.07 -2.46 -13.52
CA LEU A 175 4.53 -1.07 -13.50
C LEU A 175 5.77 -0.88 -14.39
N LYS A 176 6.69 -1.84 -14.40
CA LYS A 176 7.90 -1.79 -15.22
C LYS A 176 7.62 -1.87 -16.72
N GLU A 177 6.63 -2.67 -17.10
CA GLU A 177 6.21 -2.83 -18.51
C GLU A 177 5.46 -1.59 -19.01
N ASP A 178 4.45 -1.15 -18.26
CA ASP A 178 3.54 -0.08 -18.69
C ASP A 178 4.10 1.32 -18.45
N ALA A 179 4.83 1.53 -17.36
CA ALA A 179 5.35 2.85 -16.95
C ALA A 179 6.80 2.74 -16.44
N PRO A 180 7.76 2.37 -17.32
CA PRO A 180 9.15 2.10 -16.93
C PRO A 180 9.86 3.28 -16.26
N ALA A 181 9.52 4.51 -16.67
CA ALA A 181 10.07 5.73 -16.07
C ALA A 181 9.60 5.92 -14.62
N THR A 182 8.30 5.68 -14.37
CA THR A 182 7.68 5.68 -13.04
C THR A 182 8.22 4.54 -12.17
N TYR A 183 8.38 3.35 -12.75
CA TYR A 183 9.02 2.22 -12.07
C TYR A 183 10.44 2.58 -11.61
N ALA A 184 11.26 3.15 -12.49
CA ALA A 184 12.63 3.54 -12.15
C ALA A 184 12.67 4.60 -11.05
N TYR A 185 11.72 5.55 -11.06
CA TYR A 185 11.60 6.56 -10.02
C TYR A 185 11.22 5.94 -8.67
N MET A 186 10.22 5.06 -8.64
CA MET A 186 9.82 4.33 -7.42
C MET A 186 10.94 3.41 -6.91
N ASP A 187 11.70 2.79 -7.80
CA ASP A 187 12.88 1.98 -7.44
C ASP A 187 13.96 2.83 -6.75
N LEU A 188 14.21 4.05 -7.21
CA LEU A 188 15.12 4.98 -6.53
C LEU A 188 14.60 5.42 -5.17
N LEU A 189 13.30 5.74 -5.06
CA LEU A 189 12.67 6.05 -3.78
C LEU A 189 12.86 4.87 -2.81
N VAL A 190 12.46 3.66 -3.20
CA VAL A 190 12.56 2.49 -2.31
C VAL A 190 14.01 2.14 -1.99
N LYS A 191 14.98 2.32 -2.90
CA LYS A 191 16.40 2.06 -2.60
C LYS A 191 17.04 3.13 -1.71
N SER A 192 16.68 4.39 -1.89
CA SER A 192 17.25 5.48 -1.10
C SER A 192 16.58 5.62 0.27
N GLY A 193 15.26 5.44 0.35
CA GLY A 193 14.47 5.83 1.52
C GLY A 193 14.49 7.33 1.77
N GLY A 194 14.91 8.10 0.77
CA GLY A 194 15.11 9.54 0.85
C GLY A 194 13.83 10.33 0.59
N ASP A 195 13.89 11.61 0.97
CA ASP A 195 12.83 12.57 0.66
C ASP A 195 12.80 12.95 -0.83
N CYS A 196 11.81 13.75 -1.21
CA CYS A 196 11.63 14.23 -2.58
C CYS A 196 12.91 14.82 -3.19
N ALA A 197 13.64 15.66 -2.47
CA ALA A 197 14.83 16.33 -2.99
C ALA A 197 15.96 15.34 -3.32
N ALA A 198 16.15 14.33 -2.45
CA ALA A 198 17.13 13.28 -2.69
C ALA A 198 16.75 12.42 -3.92
N VAL A 199 15.49 12.01 -4.04
CA VAL A 199 15.02 11.17 -5.15
C VAL A 199 15.04 11.92 -6.48
N ASP A 200 14.54 13.16 -6.51
CA ASP A 200 14.58 14.02 -7.70
C ASP A 200 16.03 14.25 -8.17
N GLY A 201 16.94 14.51 -7.23
CA GLY A 201 18.37 14.67 -7.50
C GLY A 201 18.97 13.41 -8.13
N LEU A 202 18.71 12.23 -7.56
CA LEU A 202 19.22 10.96 -8.11
C LEU A 202 18.63 10.65 -9.49
N TYR A 203 17.34 10.91 -9.70
CA TYR A 203 16.69 10.63 -10.98
C TYR A 203 17.20 11.53 -12.10
N THR A 204 17.42 12.81 -11.81
CA THR A 204 17.91 13.80 -12.78
C THR A 204 19.39 13.58 -13.14
N HIS A 205 20.24 13.24 -12.17
CA HIS A 205 21.68 13.05 -12.40
C HIS A 205 22.05 11.64 -12.85
N GLY A 206 21.16 10.65 -12.67
CA GLY A 206 21.38 9.25 -13.07
C GLY A 206 21.02 8.92 -14.52
N ARG A 207 20.39 9.83 -15.27
CA ARG A 207 20.13 9.66 -16.70
C ARG A 207 21.35 10.09 -17.52
N PRO A 208 21.89 9.25 -18.44
CA PRO A 208 22.80 9.77 -19.45
C PRO A 208 22.06 10.84 -20.29
N ALA A 209 22.76 11.93 -20.59
CA ALA A 209 22.27 13.05 -21.39
C ALA A 209 21.84 12.61 -22.80
#